data_AF-A0A9D7HQF1-F1
#
_entry.id   AF-A0A9D7HQF1-F1
#
_cell.length_a   1.000
_cell.length_b   1.000
_cell.length_c   1.000
_cell.angle_alpha   90.00
_cell.angle_beta   90.00
_cell.angle_gamma   90.00
#
_symmetry.space_group_name_H-M   'P 1'
#
loop_
_entity.id
_entity.type
_entity.pdbx_description
1 polymer ?
#
loop_
_entity_poly.entity_id
_entity_poly.type
_entity_poly.pdbx_seq_one_letter_code
_entity_poly.pdbx_strand_id
1 'polypeptide(L)'
;MAQRPHVCIDRVLPRDVMRLQPTITTRGGRSRAIAPIGKTWMNGSTLHVSFLGGTPQQQAIAREQALWWTAHANLTFVFGNAPDADIRISFDQNDGAWSYVGTDAKGIAAGEATMNLGFLDGGTAAHEFGHAIGLAHEHQNPEGGIQWNEAVVIRDLAGPPNFWSEAQTRHNVLRKYTADQINGTAFDPDSIMLYFFPAEWTTNGIATKQNNVLSETDKRFVAAAKMYPKSDPGVSGEITELELGARRRTAAGIGKFGEEDLFRFTAARSGRYVVDTRGPTDVVMKLFGPDSQTAVIAEDDDSGVDTNARIAVDLIEGEYFVQIRHWNRDSGMGNYSIRVRRM
;
A
#
# COMPACT_ATOMS: atom_id res chain seq x y z
N MET A 1 18.51 28.83 -18.12
CA MET A 1 17.63 27.64 -18.18
C MET A 1 17.30 27.30 -16.75
N ALA A 2 16.04 27.42 -16.34
CA ALA A 2 15.63 27.00 -14.99
C ALA A 2 15.91 25.49 -14.86
N GLN A 3 16.56 25.10 -13.77
CA GLN A 3 16.88 23.71 -13.47
C GLN A 3 15.55 22.94 -13.40
N ARG A 4 15.36 21.97 -14.30
CA ARG A 4 14.14 21.17 -14.34
C ARG A 4 14.06 20.35 -13.04
N PRO A 5 12.91 20.32 -12.35
CA PRO A 5 12.80 19.62 -11.08
C PRO A 5 13.05 18.12 -11.26
N HIS A 6 13.74 17.52 -10.29
CA HIS A 6 13.78 16.07 -10.16
C HIS A 6 12.37 15.59 -9.77
N VAL A 7 11.79 14.71 -10.58
CA VAL A 7 10.46 14.14 -10.36
C VAL A 7 10.65 12.65 -10.09
N CYS A 8 10.09 12.14 -8.99
CA CYS A 8 10.13 10.72 -8.70
C CYS A 8 9.20 9.95 -9.66
N ILE A 9 9.29 8.62 -9.67
CA ILE A 9 8.54 7.74 -10.57
C ILE A 9 7.82 6.70 -9.73
N ASP A 10 6.54 6.43 -9.98
CA ASP A 10 5.91 5.23 -9.42
C ASP A 10 6.19 4.05 -10.36
N ARG A 11 6.75 2.96 -9.81
CA ARG A 11 6.81 1.70 -10.54
C ARG A 11 5.55 0.91 -10.21
N VAL A 12 4.63 0.87 -11.18
CA VAL A 12 3.41 0.08 -11.12
C VAL A 12 3.62 -1.20 -11.91
N LEU A 13 3.15 -2.33 -11.36
CA LEU A 13 3.30 -3.63 -12.03
C LEU A 13 2.59 -3.61 -13.40
N PRO A 14 3.11 -4.28 -14.44
CA PRO A 14 2.50 -4.30 -15.78
C PRO A 14 1.02 -4.70 -15.80
N ARG A 15 0.58 -5.53 -14.85
CA ARG A 15 -0.83 -5.93 -14.66
C ARG A 15 -1.76 -4.79 -14.25
N ASP A 16 -1.23 -3.77 -13.58
CA ASP A 16 -1.97 -2.63 -13.06
C ASP A 16 -1.94 -1.44 -14.04
N VAL A 17 -1.05 -1.47 -15.05
CA VAL A 17 -1.01 -0.52 -16.18
C VAL A 17 -2.21 -0.71 -17.13
N MET A 18 -2.78 -1.93 -17.19
CA MET A 18 -3.82 -2.32 -18.18
C MET A 18 -5.25 -2.48 -17.62
N ARG A 19 -5.51 -2.19 -16.34
CA ARG A 19 -6.89 -2.23 -15.83
C ARG A 19 -7.66 -0.96 -16.25
N LEU A 20 -8.36 -1.05 -17.38
CA LEU A 20 -9.55 -0.24 -17.61
C LEU A 20 -10.62 -0.72 -16.62
N GLN A 21 -10.88 0.05 -15.56
CA GLN A 21 -11.98 -0.27 -14.64
C GLN A 21 -13.25 0.47 -15.07
N PRO A 22 -14.41 -0.22 -15.12
CA PRO A 22 -15.67 0.37 -15.54
C PRO A 22 -16.14 1.44 -14.56
N THR A 23 -16.61 2.56 -15.11
CA THR A 23 -17.10 3.72 -14.37
C THR A 23 -18.52 3.44 -13.88
N ILE A 24 -18.76 3.39 -12.57
CA ILE A 24 -20.10 3.53 -12.00
C ILE A 24 -20.15 4.87 -11.27
N THR A 25 -21.03 5.76 -11.74
CA THR A 25 -21.27 7.05 -11.10
C THR A 25 -22.07 6.86 -9.81
N THR A 26 -21.44 7.03 -8.65
CA THR A 26 -22.16 7.20 -7.38
C THR A 26 -22.27 8.68 -7.03
N ARG A 27 -23.48 9.09 -6.66
CA ARG A 27 -23.85 10.47 -6.39
C ARG A 27 -23.58 10.78 -4.92
N GLY A 28 -22.55 11.59 -4.66
CA GLY A 28 -22.31 12.23 -3.37
C GLY A 28 -21.37 11.49 -2.43
N GLY A 29 -20.09 11.89 -2.42
CA GLY A 29 -19.09 11.52 -1.43
C GLY A 29 -17.88 12.45 -1.56
N ARG A 30 -17.41 13.02 -0.44
CA ARG A 30 -16.38 14.07 -0.33
C ARG A 30 -14.93 13.56 -0.39
N SER A 31 -14.03 14.53 -0.65
CA SER A 31 -12.63 14.56 -1.15
C SER A 31 -11.53 13.92 -0.29
N ARG A 32 -10.58 13.20 -0.93
CA ARG A 32 -9.75 12.15 -0.30
C ARG A 32 -8.31 11.88 -0.90
N ALA A 33 -7.20 11.98 -0.10
CA ALA A 33 -5.78 11.59 -0.26
C ALA A 33 -5.64 10.08 -0.55
N ILE A 34 -4.47 9.54 -0.92
CA ILE A 34 -4.52 8.34 -1.77
C ILE A 34 -3.77 7.14 -1.21
N ALA A 35 -4.50 6.05 -0.92
CA ALA A 35 -3.96 4.69 -0.84
C ALA A 35 -4.80 3.75 -1.73
N PRO A 36 -4.23 3.08 -2.74
CA PRO A 36 -4.97 2.16 -3.59
C PRO A 36 -5.47 0.94 -2.79
N ILE A 37 -6.73 0.56 -2.99
CA ILE A 37 -7.34 -0.57 -2.28
C ILE A 37 -6.56 -1.86 -2.57
N GLY A 38 -6.26 -2.61 -1.49
CA GLY A 38 -5.61 -3.91 -1.58
C GLY A 38 -4.08 -3.88 -1.70
N LYS A 39 -3.47 -2.69 -1.67
CA LYS A 39 -2.00 -2.52 -1.72
C LYS A 39 -1.35 -2.30 -0.35
N THR A 40 -2.14 -2.04 0.69
CA THR A 40 -1.61 -1.84 2.05
C THR A 40 -1.11 -3.15 2.67
N TRP A 41 -0.09 -3.05 3.51
CA TRP A 41 0.37 -4.17 4.33
C TRP A 41 -0.64 -4.52 5.42
N MET A 42 -0.50 -5.70 6.03
CA MET A 42 -1.25 -6.03 7.24
C MET A 42 -0.86 -5.07 8.37
N ASN A 43 -1.83 -4.51 9.08
CA ASN A 43 -1.55 -3.63 10.22
C ASN A 43 -0.71 -4.34 11.29
N GLY A 44 0.31 -3.67 11.83
CA GLY A 44 1.27 -4.24 12.78
C GLY A 44 2.44 -5.00 12.14
N SER A 45 2.51 -5.07 10.80
CA SER A 45 3.58 -5.80 10.11
C SER A 45 4.98 -5.29 10.45
N THR A 46 5.91 -6.25 10.56
CA THR A 46 7.34 -5.98 10.48
C THR A 46 7.81 -6.14 9.04
N LEU A 47 8.30 -5.05 8.45
CA LEU A 47 8.81 -4.98 7.09
C LEU A 47 10.35 -4.98 7.11
N HIS A 48 10.94 -5.99 6.50
CA HIS A 48 12.39 -6.09 6.33
C HIS A 48 12.84 -5.17 5.20
N VAL A 49 13.91 -4.42 5.46
CA VAL A 49 14.48 -3.46 4.51
C VAL A 49 15.95 -3.78 4.28
N SER A 50 16.35 -3.99 3.03
CA SER A 50 17.73 -4.25 2.63
C SER A 50 18.24 -3.17 1.66
N PHE A 51 19.52 -2.79 1.82
CA PHE A 51 20.19 -1.88 0.90
C PHE A 51 21.00 -2.64 -0.14
N LEU A 52 20.71 -2.41 -1.42
CA LEU A 52 21.44 -2.94 -2.58
C LEU A 52 22.55 -1.96 -3.00
N GLY A 53 23.37 -1.53 -2.03
CA GLY A 53 24.44 -0.53 -2.21
C GLY A 53 24.21 0.76 -1.43
N GLY A 54 24.64 1.88 -1.99
CA GLY A 54 24.59 3.21 -1.37
C GLY A 54 25.70 3.48 -0.35
N THR A 55 26.05 4.75 -0.17
CA THR A 55 27.01 5.19 0.86
C THR A 55 26.39 5.10 2.25
N PRO A 56 27.20 5.05 3.33
CA PRO A 56 26.68 5.09 4.69
C PRO A 56 25.75 6.28 4.96
N GLN A 57 26.05 7.44 4.35
CA GLN A 57 25.23 8.65 4.46
C GLN A 57 23.88 8.46 3.76
N GLN A 58 23.86 7.92 2.54
CA GLN A 58 22.63 7.65 1.81
C GLN A 58 21.71 6.70 2.57
N GLN A 59 22.27 5.62 3.12
CA GLN A 59 21.51 4.67 3.92
C GLN A 59 21.03 5.28 5.25
N ALA A 60 21.80 6.17 5.87
CA ALA A 60 21.38 6.86 7.10
C ALA A 60 20.15 7.75 6.88
N ILE A 61 20.15 8.54 5.80
CA ILE A 61 19.00 9.39 5.41
C ILE A 61 17.77 8.53 5.13
N ALA A 62 17.93 7.44 4.37
CA ALA A 62 16.83 6.52 4.06
C ALA A 62 16.22 5.92 5.34
N ARG A 63 17.06 5.49 6.29
CA ARG A 63 16.61 4.97 7.60
C ARG A 63 15.85 6.03 8.39
N GLU A 64 16.42 7.23 8.52
CA GLU A 64 15.83 8.32 9.29
C GLU A 64 14.42 8.68 8.77
N GLN A 65 14.30 8.89 7.46
CA GLN A 65 13.04 9.32 6.85
C GLN A 65 11.99 8.19 6.79
N ALA A 66 12.40 6.93 6.67
CA ALA A 66 11.49 5.80 6.82
C ALA A 66 10.80 5.81 8.20
N LEU A 67 11.56 6.14 9.26
CA LEU A 67 11.06 6.16 10.63
C LEU A 67 10.08 7.31 10.90
N TRP A 68 9.99 8.32 10.02
CA TRP A 68 8.93 9.33 10.12
C TRP A 68 7.55 8.70 10.00
N TRP A 69 7.40 7.67 9.15
CA TRP A 69 6.14 6.96 8.99
C TRP A 69 5.80 6.11 10.20
N THR A 70 6.73 5.30 10.70
CA THR A 70 6.49 4.39 11.84
C THR A 70 6.30 5.13 13.16
N ALA A 71 6.60 6.44 13.21
CA ALA A 71 6.17 7.31 14.31
C ALA A 71 4.64 7.44 14.41
N HIS A 72 3.91 7.25 13.31
CA HIS A 72 2.45 7.42 13.23
C HIS A 72 1.71 6.14 12.81
N ALA A 73 2.27 5.38 11.87
CA ALA A 73 1.77 4.10 11.40
C ALA A 73 2.20 2.96 12.33
N ASN A 74 1.31 1.99 12.53
CA ASN A 74 1.62 0.72 13.19
C ASN A 74 2.28 -0.24 12.19
N LEU A 75 3.49 0.11 11.78
CA LEU A 75 4.40 -0.71 10.99
C LEU A 75 5.78 -0.62 11.65
N THR A 76 6.58 -1.67 11.51
CA THR A 76 7.96 -1.69 11.98
C THR A 76 8.90 -1.92 10.81
N PHE A 77 9.96 -1.11 10.67
CA PHE A 77 11.01 -1.36 9.68
C PHE A 77 12.22 -2.00 10.35
N VAL A 78 12.66 -3.15 9.82
CA VAL A 78 13.88 -3.84 10.26
C VAL A 78 14.91 -3.76 9.15
N PHE A 79 15.91 -2.90 9.35
CA PHE A 79 17.00 -2.72 8.38
C PHE A 79 18.05 -3.81 8.56
N GLY A 80 18.41 -4.47 7.46
CA GLY A 80 19.40 -5.54 7.45
C GLY A 80 19.91 -5.83 6.05
N ASN A 81 20.28 -7.09 5.84
CA ASN A 81 20.80 -7.64 4.58
C ASN A 81 20.03 -8.90 4.14
N ALA A 82 18.78 -9.04 4.58
CA ALA A 82 17.94 -10.17 4.19
C ALA A 82 17.74 -10.15 2.66
N PRO A 83 18.08 -11.23 1.94
CA PRO A 83 17.98 -11.29 0.48
C PRO A 83 16.53 -11.25 -0.02
N ASP A 84 15.59 -11.64 0.83
CA ASP A 84 14.14 -11.68 0.63
C ASP A 84 13.40 -10.54 1.36
N ALA A 85 14.12 -9.48 1.77
CA ALA A 85 13.53 -8.29 2.39
C ALA A 85 12.36 -7.73 1.58
N ASP A 86 11.31 -7.27 2.26
CA ASP A 86 10.11 -6.67 1.66
C ASP A 86 10.46 -5.45 0.80
N ILE A 87 11.32 -4.58 1.34
CA ILE A 87 11.78 -3.35 0.70
C ILE A 87 13.28 -3.49 0.39
N ARG A 88 13.66 -3.35 -0.87
CA ARG A 88 15.04 -3.51 -1.36
C ARG A 88 15.45 -2.25 -2.11
N ILE A 89 16.35 -1.48 -1.50
CA ILE A 89 16.63 -0.09 -1.90
C ILE A 89 17.95 -0.02 -2.67
N SER A 90 17.90 0.36 -3.94
CA SER A 90 19.08 0.77 -4.72
C SER A 90 19.28 2.29 -4.68
N PHE A 91 20.45 2.76 -5.14
CA PHE A 91 20.82 4.17 -5.17
C PHE A 91 21.42 4.57 -6.54
N ASP A 92 20.84 4.05 -7.62
CA ASP A 92 21.29 4.36 -8.97
C ASP A 92 20.81 5.76 -9.37
N GLN A 93 21.75 6.70 -9.53
CA GLN A 93 21.48 8.08 -9.90
C GLN A 93 20.88 8.21 -11.32
N ASN A 94 21.06 7.20 -12.17
CA ASN A 94 20.53 7.18 -13.53
C ASN A 94 19.10 6.62 -13.61
N ASP A 95 18.59 6.04 -12.51
CA ASP A 95 17.28 5.39 -12.46
C ASP A 95 16.26 6.18 -11.60
N GLY A 96 16.52 7.47 -11.35
CA GLY A 96 15.59 8.37 -10.65
C GLY A 96 15.30 7.97 -9.20
N ALA A 97 14.22 8.46 -8.61
CA ALA A 97 13.72 7.96 -7.32
C ALA A 97 12.35 7.33 -7.54
N TRP A 98 12.12 6.12 -6.99
CA TRP A 98 10.88 5.37 -7.20
C TRP A 98 10.66 4.29 -6.15
N SER A 99 9.41 3.85 -5.98
CA SER A 99 9.05 2.65 -5.23
C SER A 99 7.85 1.93 -5.87
N TYR A 100 7.75 0.62 -5.63
CA TYR A 100 6.49 -0.10 -5.84
C TYR A 100 5.50 0.25 -4.71
N VAL A 101 4.21 0.26 -5.05
CA VAL A 101 3.17 0.65 -4.10
C VAL A 101 2.81 -0.51 -3.17
N GLY A 102 3.22 -0.40 -1.91
CA GLY A 102 2.87 -1.33 -0.84
C GLY A 102 3.22 -2.78 -1.15
N THR A 103 2.25 -3.68 -1.03
CA THR A 103 2.43 -5.13 -1.22
C THR A 103 2.82 -5.53 -2.64
N ASP A 104 2.79 -4.63 -3.63
CA ASP A 104 3.31 -4.93 -4.97
C ASP A 104 4.79 -5.30 -4.96
N ALA A 105 5.54 -4.83 -3.97
CA ALA A 105 6.93 -5.22 -3.74
C ALA A 105 7.11 -6.74 -3.59
N LYS A 106 6.09 -7.48 -3.15
CA LYS A 106 6.12 -8.95 -3.03
C LYS A 106 6.09 -9.68 -4.36
N GLY A 107 5.65 -9.02 -5.44
CA GLY A 107 5.66 -9.59 -6.79
C GLY A 107 7.03 -9.52 -7.47
N ILE A 108 8.01 -8.88 -6.86
CA ILE A 108 9.33 -8.59 -7.45
C ILE A 108 10.33 -9.66 -7.02
N ALA A 109 11.14 -10.13 -7.98
CA ALA A 109 12.11 -11.19 -7.75
C ALA A 109 13.11 -10.84 -6.63
N ALA A 110 13.57 -11.88 -5.92
CA ALA A 110 14.60 -11.74 -4.90
C ALA A 110 15.88 -11.11 -5.49
N GLY A 111 16.50 -10.19 -4.74
CA GLY A 111 17.69 -9.46 -5.19
C GLY A 111 17.44 -8.29 -6.15
N GLU A 112 16.24 -8.15 -6.74
CA GLU A 112 15.89 -6.97 -7.53
C GLU A 112 15.37 -5.84 -6.63
N ALA A 113 15.68 -4.58 -6.98
CA ALA A 113 15.22 -3.43 -6.22
C ALA A 113 13.68 -3.33 -6.23
N THR A 114 13.10 -2.98 -5.08
CA THR A 114 11.68 -2.59 -4.96
C THR A 114 11.51 -1.09 -4.69
N MET A 115 12.63 -0.39 -4.50
CA MET A 115 12.75 1.04 -4.39
C MET A 115 14.12 1.48 -4.92
N ASN A 116 14.19 2.63 -5.58
CA ASN A 116 15.45 3.30 -5.88
C ASN A 116 15.43 4.71 -5.31
N LEU A 117 16.55 5.12 -4.72
CA LEU A 117 16.76 6.48 -4.22
C LEU A 117 17.95 7.09 -4.98
N GLY A 118 17.73 7.41 -6.26
CA GLY A 118 18.76 8.00 -7.12
C GLY A 118 19.18 9.42 -6.70
N PHE A 119 18.36 10.10 -5.90
CA PHE A 119 18.69 11.32 -5.19
C PHE A 119 17.97 11.33 -3.82
N LEU A 120 18.48 12.13 -2.88
CA LEU A 120 18.00 12.17 -1.49
C LEU A 120 17.72 13.60 -1.01
N ASP A 121 17.43 14.50 -1.96
CA ASP A 121 17.18 15.89 -1.62
C ASP A 121 15.87 16.03 -0.84
N GLY A 122 15.90 16.80 0.24
CA GLY A 122 14.71 17.10 1.04
C GLY A 122 14.05 15.84 1.60
N GLY A 123 12.74 15.71 1.37
CA GLY A 123 11.91 14.60 1.84
C GLY A 123 11.76 13.41 0.88
N THR A 124 12.64 13.27 -0.11
CA THR A 124 12.53 12.25 -1.17
C THR A 124 12.43 10.83 -0.60
N ALA A 125 13.27 10.46 0.37
CA ALA A 125 13.19 9.11 0.94
C ALA A 125 11.86 8.89 1.68
N ALA A 126 11.37 9.88 2.43
CA ALA A 126 10.05 9.79 3.06
C ALA A 126 8.93 9.59 2.02
N HIS A 127 8.99 10.29 0.89
CA HIS A 127 8.04 10.11 -0.21
C HIS A 127 8.04 8.67 -0.73
N GLU A 128 9.21 8.12 -1.07
CA GLU A 128 9.30 6.74 -1.56
C GLU A 128 8.87 5.71 -0.52
N PHE A 129 9.18 5.94 0.76
CA PHE A 129 8.64 5.09 1.83
C PHE A 129 7.12 5.22 1.99
N GLY A 130 6.53 6.36 1.62
CA GLY A 130 5.09 6.53 1.52
C GLY A 130 4.48 5.57 0.50
N HIS A 131 5.07 5.49 -0.69
CA HIS A 131 4.72 4.48 -1.69
C HIS A 131 4.92 3.06 -1.18
N ALA A 132 6.07 2.79 -0.55
CA ALA A 132 6.37 1.47 -0.02
C ALA A 132 5.39 1.02 1.07
N ILE A 133 4.68 1.93 1.75
CA ILE A 133 3.59 1.59 2.69
C ILE A 133 2.19 1.69 2.06
N GLY A 134 2.08 1.88 0.76
CA GLY A 134 0.83 1.81 0.00
C GLY A 134 0.14 3.16 -0.23
N LEU A 135 0.83 4.28 -0.06
CA LEU A 135 0.33 5.59 -0.49
C LEU A 135 0.55 5.78 -1.99
N ALA A 136 -0.31 6.57 -2.62
CA ALA A 136 -0.15 7.06 -3.99
C ALA A 136 -0.07 8.59 -3.99
N HIS A 137 0.22 9.19 -5.15
CA HIS A 137 0.48 10.62 -5.23
C HIS A 137 -0.73 11.49 -4.95
N GLU A 138 -0.51 12.57 -4.19
CA GLU A 138 -1.56 13.53 -3.83
C GLU A 138 -2.11 14.30 -5.05
N HIS A 139 -1.31 14.51 -6.12
CA HIS A 139 -1.79 15.17 -7.34
C HIS A 139 -2.78 14.34 -8.16
N GLN A 140 -2.89 13.04 -7.89
CA GLN A 140 -3.87 12.17 -8.53
C GLN A 140 -5.22 12.17 -7.78
N ASN A 141 -5.39 13.05 -6.78
CA ASN A 141 -6.61 13.14 -5.98
C ASN A 141 -7.78 13.58 -6.90
N PRO A 142 -8.92 12.85 -6.88
CA PRO A 142 -10.06 13.17 -7.73
C PRO A 142 -10.68 14.55 -7.44
N GLU A 143 -10.58 15.04 -6.20
CA GLU A 143 -11.29 16.23 -5.74
C GLU A 143 -10.34 17.32 -5.25
N GLY A 144 -10.37 18.46 -5.96
CA GLY A 144 -9.35 19.49 -5.78
C GLY A 144 -8.03 18.97 -6.33
N GLY A 145 -7.38 19.76 -7.19
CA GLY A 145 -6.14 19.28 -7.78
C GLY A 145 -5.59 20.25 -8.81
N ILE A 146 -4.51 19.80 -9.42
CA ILE A 146 -3.75 20.61 -10.35
C ILE A 146 -4.53 20.79 -11.65
N GLN A 147 -4.64 22.03 -12.12
CA GLN A 147 -5.24 22.34 -13.41
C GLN A 147 -4.18 22.14 -14.49
N TRP A 148 -4.03 20.91 -14.95
CA TRP A 148 -2.95 20.53 -15.85
C TRP A 148 -3.06 21.20 -17.22
N ASN A 149 -1.93 21.75 -17.69
CA ASN A 149 -1.69 21.94 -19.10
C ASN A 149 -1.08 20.64 -19.66
N GLU A 150 -1.94 19.65 -19.95
CA GLU A 150 -1.51 18.29 -20.31
C GLU A 150 -0.51 18.27 -21.47
N ALA A 151 -0.69 19.12 -22.47
CA ALA A 151 0.22 19.19 -23.62
C ALA A 151 1.64 19.61 -23.21
N VAL A 152 1.76 20.56 -22.29
CA VAL A 152 3.06 20.98 -21.74
C VAL A 152 3.66 19.88 -20.88
N VAL A 153 2.86 19.24 -20.01
CA VAL A 153 3.32 18.15 -19.14
C VAL A 153 3.86 16.96 -19.96
N ILE A 154 3.11 16.51 -20.97
CA ILE A 154 3.51 15.41 -21.86
C ILE A 154 4.77 15.76 -22.65
N ARG A 155 4.84 16.97 -23.20
CA ARG A 155 6.02 17.45 -23.93
C ARG A 155 7.27 17.49 -23.05
N ASP A 156 7.15 18.04 -21.84
CA ASP A 156 8.31 18.25 -20.97
C ASP A 156 8.81 16.92 -20.39
N LEU A 157 7.91 16.00 -20.02
CA LEU A 157 8.25 14.67 -19.51
C LEU A 157 8.77 13.70 -20.59
N ALA A 158 8.47 13.95 -21.87
CA ALA A 158 9.10 13.24 -22.99
C ALA A 158 10.58 13.62 -23.18
N GLY A 159 11.04 14.73 -22.59
CA GLY A 159 12.43 15.16 -22.60
C GLY A 159 13.27 14.64 -21.43
N PRO A 160 14.57 14.96 -21.39
CA PRO A 160 15.43 14.62 -20.26
C PRO A 160 14.95 15.29 -18.96
N PRO A 161 15.13 14.63 -17.80
CA PRO A 161 15.80 13.33 -17.62
C PRO A 161 14.88 12.09 -17.79
N ASN A 162 13.57 12.29 -17.94
CA ASN A 162 12.58 11.22 -17.79
C ASN A 162 12.40 10.38 -19.05
N PHE A 163 12.34 11.01 -20.23
CA PHE A 163 12.09 10.34 -21.52
C PHE A 163 10.84 9.45 -21.52
N TRP A 164 9.77 9.90 -20.83
CA TRP A 164 8.55 9.12 -20.71
C TRP A 164 7.71 9.14 -21.98
N SER A 165 7.10 8.00 -22.29
CA SER A 165 5.98 7.95 -23.22
C SER A 165 4.77 8.70 -22.67
N GLU A 166 3.89 9.16 -23.56
CA GLU A 166 2.63 9.78 -23.16
C GLU A 166 1.81 8.87 -22.23
N ALA A 167 1.84 7.55 -22.45
CA ALA A 167 1.14 6.58 -21.60
C ALA A 167 1.68 6.60 -20.16
N GLN A 168 3.00 6.65 -19.98
CA GLN A 168 3.64 6.76 -18.66
C GLN A 168 3.30 8.10 -18.00
N THR A 169 3.42 9.22 -18.72
CA THR A 169 3.04 10.55 -18.20
C THR A 169 1.58 10.59 -17.76
N ARG A 170 0.68 10.03 -18.58
CA ARG A 170 -0.74 9.96 -18.23
C ARG A 170 -0.96 9.12 -16.99
N HIS A 171 -0.30 7.98 -16.88
CA HIS A 171 -0.47 7.09 -15.73
C HIS A 171 0.06 7.71 -14.42
N ASN A 172 1.25 8.31 -14.46
CA ASN A 172 1.97 8.76 -13.27
C ASN A 172 1.62 10.19 -12.84
N VAL A 173 1.14 11.05 -13.75
CA VAL A 173 0.93 12.48 -13.47
C VAL A 173 -0.50 12.92 -13.73
N LEU A 174 -1.04 12.61 -14.90
CA LEU A 174 -2.30 13.25 -15.35
C LEU A 174 -3.56 12.50 -14.92
N ARG A 175 -3.50 11.16 -14.84
CA ARG A 175 -4.66 10.33 -14.49
C ARG A 175 -4.93 10.50 -13.01
N LYS A 176 -6.17 10.84 -12.69
CA LYS A 176 -6.69 10.82 -11.32
C LYS A 176 -7.26 9.45 -11.02
N TYR A 177 -7.17 9.03 -9.76
CA TYR A 177 -7.90 7.85 -9.30
C TYR A 177 -9.40 8.15 -9.28
N THR A 178 -10.24 7.13 -9.48
CA THR A 178 -11.68 7.27 -9.24
C THR A 178 -11.98 7.12 -7.74
N ALA A 179 -13.04 7.77 -7.26
CA ALA A 179 -13.34 7.86 -5.82
C ALA A 179 -13.56 6.48 -5.15
N ASP A 180 -13.95 5.46 -5.92
CA ASP A 180 -14.13 4.08 -5.50
C ASP A 180 -12.84 3.25 -5.43
N GLN A 181 -11.70 3.80 -5.89
CA GLN A 181 -10.40 3.11 -5.89
C GLN A 181 -9.51 3.45 -4.69
N ILE A 182 -9.93 4.37 -3.80
CA ILE A 182 -9.03 5.03 -2.83
C ILE A 182 -9.65 5.20 -1.43
N ASN A 183 -8.79 5.15 -0.40
CA ASN A 183 -9.07 5.69 0.94
C ASN A 183 -8.34 7.03 1.10
N GLY A 184 -8.96 8.10 1.65
CA GLY A 184 -8.29 9.42 1.77
C GLY A 184 -8.91 10.60 2.54
N THR A 185 -8.25 11.78 2.47
CA THR A 185 -8.62 13.17 2.95
C THR A 185 -8.66 14.31 1.88
N ALA A 186 -9.19 15.52 2.13
CA ALA A 186 -9.14 16.59 1.09
C ALA A 186 -7.72 16.88 0.55
N PHE A 187 -7.61 17.37 -0.70
CA PHE A 187 -6.32 17.68 -1.35
C PHE A 187 -5.40 18.47 -0.41
N ASP A 188 -4.21 17.93 -0.14
CA ASP A 188 -3.24 18.52 0.76
C ASP A 188 -2.03 19.09 -0.01
N PRO A 189 -1.92 20.43 -0.16
CA PRO A 189 -0.77 21.06 -0.83
C PRO A 189 0.55 20.90 -0.06
N ASP A 190 0.49 20.51 1.22
CA ASP A 190 1.65 20.31 2.09
C ASP A 190 2.05 18.84 2.23
N SER A 191 1.30 17.90 1.61
CA SER A 191 1.59 16.47 1.70
C SER A 191 2.97 16.14 1.14
N ILE A 192 3.70 15.27 1.84
CA ILE A 192 4.95 14.71 1.35
C ILE A 192 4.74 13.95 0.04
N MET A 193 3.53 13.41 -0.20
CA MET A 193 3.15 12.64 -1.39
C MET A 193 2.78 13.54 -2.59
N LEU A 194 2.91 14.86 -2.47
CA LEU A 194 2.70 15.80 -3.57
C LEU A 194 4.03 16.15 -4.25
N TYR A 195 4.11 15.91 -5.57
CA TYR A 195 5.25 16.37 -6.35
C TYR A 195 5.27 17.88 -6.54
N PHE A 196 6.49 18.41 -6.68
CA PHE A 196 6.69 19.76 -7.19
C PHE A 196 6.41 19.78 -8.70
N PHE A 197 5.50 20.65 -9.09
CA PHE A 197 5.14 20.92 -10.47
C PHE A 197 5.22 22.42 -10.72
N PRO A 198 5.94 22.84 -11.75
CA PRO A 198 6.16 24.25 -12.03
C PRO A 198 4.87 24.90 -12.58
N ALA A 199 4.74 26.22 -12.44
CA ALA A 199 3.54 26.96 -12.84
C ALA A 199 3.23 26.84 -14.34
N GLU A 200 4.27 26.64 -15.16
CA GLU A 200 4.17 26.44 -16.60
C GLU A 200 3.41 25.16 -16.97
N TRP A 201 3.35 24.19 -16.06
CA TRP A 201 2.61 22.93 -16.25
C TRP A 201 1.13 23.07 -15.92
N THR A 202 0.69 24.24 -15.47
CA THR A 202 -0.70 24.49 -15.08
C THR A 202 -1.36 25.58 -15.92
N THR A 203 -2.66 25.46 -16.14
CA THR A 203 -3.42 26.46 -16.94
C THR A 203 -3.71 27.74 -16.16
N ASN A 204 -3.58 27.70 -14.84
CA ASN A 204 -3.82 28.83 -13.93
C ASN A 204 -2.53 29.49 -13.41
N GLY A 205 -1.36 29.00 -13.82
CA GLY A 205 -0.06 29.54 -13.40
C GLY A 205 0.27 29.31 -11.92
N ILE A 206 -0.41 28.37 -11.26
CA ILE A 206 -0.12 27.99 -9.88
C ILE A 206 0.83 26.79 -9.89
N ALA A 207 2.01 26.95 -9.29
CA ALA A 207 2.94 25.85 -9.03
C ALA A 207 2.58 25.12 -7.72
N THR A 208 2.99 23.87 -7.57
CA THR A 208 3.10 23.25 -6.24
C THR A 208 4.50 23.55 -5.67
N LYS A 209 4.75 23.19 -4.41
CA LYS A 209 6.05 23.39 -3.75
C LYS A 209 6.65 22.04 -3.38
N GLN A 210 7.97 21.99 -3.23
CA GLN A 210 8.63 20.81 -2.68
C GLN A 210 8.33 20.71 -1.18
N ASN A 211 7.76 19.59 -0.77
CA ASN A 211 7.48 19.28 0.63
C ASN A 211 8.60 18.37 1.17
N ASN A 212 9.16 18.74 2.32
CA ASN A 212 10.36 18.08 2.87
C ASN A 212 10.10 17.30 4.16
N VAL A 213 8.87 17.33 4.67
CA VAL A 213 8.43 16.68 5.90
C VAL A 213 7.01 16.18 5.74
N LEU A 214 6.59 15.22 6.57
CA LEU A 214 5.20 14.76 6.63
C LEU A 214 4.27 15.89 7.06
N SER A 215 3.18 16.10 6.33
CA SER A 215 2.11 17.01 6.72
C SER A 215 1.31 16.46 7.90
N GLU A 216 0.50 17.30 8.54
CA GLU A 216 -0.44 16.79 9.57
C GLU A 216 -1.49 15.86 8.96
N THR A 217 -1.84 16.04 7.69
CA THR A 217 -2.76 15.15 6.97
C THR A 217 -2.11 13.80 6.72
N ASP A 218 -0.86 13.75 6.28
CA ASP A 218 -0.10 12.51 6.06
C ASP A 218 -0.09 11.67 7.35
N LYS A 219 0.29 12.30 8.46
CA LYS A 219 0.38 11.65 9.79
C LYS A 219 -0.97 11.10 10.24
N ARG A 220 -2.04 11.91 10.12
CA ARG A 220 -3.40 11.49 10.50
C ARG A 220 -3.92 10.39 9.59
N PHE A 221 -3.63 10.45 8.29
CA PHE A 221 -4.09 9.48 7.32
C PHE A 221 -3.49 8.10 7.60
N VAL A 222 -2.17 8.01 7.79
CA VAL A 222 -1.53 6.71 8.08
C VAL A 222 -1.90 6.16 9.45
N ALA A 223 -2.22 7.02 10.43
CA ALA A 223 -2.69 6.62 11.75
C ALA A 223 -4.20 6.27 11.79
N ALA A 224 -4.94 6.54 10.71
CA ALA A 224 -6.39 6.32 10.66
C ALA A 224 -6.73 4.82 10.62
N ALA A 225 -7.93 4.47 11.06
CA ALA A 225 -8.44 3.10 11.09
C ALA A 225 -8.38 2.35 9.75
N LYS A 226 -8.32 3.08 8.63
CA LYS A 226 -8.27 2.50 7.27
C LYS A 226 -6.85 2.20 6.77
N MET A 227 -5.83 2.64 7.50
CA MET A 227 -4.41 2.45 7.19
C MET A 227 -3.73 1.64 8.29
N TYR A 228 -2.95 2.27 9.17
CA TYR A 228 -2.10 1.59 10.14
C TYR A 228 -2.29 2.14 11.57
N PRO A 229 -3.45 1.98 12.21
CA PRO A 229 -3.70 2.51 13.56
C PRO A 229 -2.84 1.80 14.62
N LYS A 230 -2.20 2.58 15.52
CA LYS A 230 -1.37 2.09 16.65
C LYS A 230 -2.16 1.61 17.86
N SER A 231 -3.24 2.30 18.21
CA SER A 231 -4.04 1.98 19.40
C SER A 231 -5.35 2.80 19.40
N ASP A 232 -6.37 2.36 18.65
CA ASP A 232 -7.81 2.62 18.94
C ASP A 232 -8.72 1.75 18.03
N PRO A 233 -10.02 1.57 18.33
CA PRO A 233 -10.61 0.26 18.55
C PRO A 233 -11.28 -0.25 17.27
N GLY A 234 -11.12 -1.53 16.95
CA GLY A 234 -11.60 -2.17 15.71
C GLY A 234 -10.49 -2.76 14.85
N VAL A 235 -9.24 -2.76 15.32
CA VAL A 235 -8.25 -3.78 14.96
C VAL A 235 -7.71 -4.15 16.31
N SER A 236 -8.08 -5.31 16.86
CA SER A 236 -7.68 -5.66 18.22
C SER A 236 -6.15 -5.66 18.38
N GLY A 237 -5.39 -5.72 17.28
CA GLY A 237 -3.96 -6.05 17.30
C GLY A 237 -3.69 -7.42 17.93
N GLU A 238 -4.75 -8.08 18.38
CA GLU A 238 -4.78 -9.32 19.10
C GLU A 238 -5.00 -10.38 18.05
N ILE A 239 -3.88 -10.97 17.65
CA ILE A 239 -3.89 -12.08 16.71
C ILE A 239 -4.54 -13.27 17.43
N THR A 240 -5.78 -13.59 17.05
CA THR A 240 -6.55 -14.67 17.66
C THR A 240 -6.03 -16.02 17.17
N GLU A 241 -5.65 -16.91 18.08
CA GLU A 241 -5.18 -18.23 17.73
C GLU A 241 -6.33 -19.15 17.30
N LEU A 242 -6.20 -19.79 16.15
CA LEU A 242 -7.13 -20.80 15.65
C LEU A 242 -6.59 -22.19 15.91
N GLU A 243 -7.37 -22.99 16.64
CA GLU A 243 -7.08 -24.40 16.83
C GLU A 243 -7.32 -25.17 15.52
N LEU A 244 -6.28 -25.82 15.01
CA LEU A 244 -6.35 -26.61 13.78
C LEU A 244 -7.30 -27.80 13.93
N GLY A 245 -8.34 -27.85 13.09
CA GLY A 245 -9.31 -28.94 13.11
C GLY A 245 -10.32 -28.86 14.26
N ALA A 246 -10.47 -27.71 14.90
CA ALA A 246 -11.45 -27.50 15.97
C ALA A 246 -12.87 -27.94 15.56
N ARG A 247 -13.55 -28.64 16.49
CA ARG A 247 -14.94 -29.09 16.28
C ARG A 247 -15.90 -27.91 16.12
N ARG A 248 -15.69 -26.85 16.90
CA ARG A 248 -16.46 -25.60 16.84
C ARG A 248 -15.69 -24.58 16.01
N ARG A 249 -16.41 -23.76 15.25
CA ARG A 249 -15.84 -22.61 14.53
C ARG A 249 -15.59 -21.50 15.55
N THR A 250 -14.53 -20.72 15.36
CA THR A 250 -14.26 -19.52 16.17
C THR A 250 -15.24 -18.44 15.72
N ALA A 251 -16.06 -17.94 16.65
CA ALA A 251 -16.97 -16.83 16.38
C ALA A 251 -16.21 -15.51 16.45
N ALA A 252 -16.49 -14.60 15.51
CA ALA A 252 -15.85 -13.29 15.41
C ALA A 252 -16.84 -12.28 14.79
N GLY A 253 -16.45 -11.02 14.70
CA GLY A 253 -17.29 -10.01 14.08
C GLY A 253 -16.54 -8.72 13.79
N ILE A 254 -16.80 -8.18 12.60
CA ILE A 254 -16.37 -6.85 12.22
C ILE A 254 -17.30 -5.86 12.93
N GLY A 255 -16.87 -5.37 14.09
CA GLY A 255 -17.61 -4.46 14.95
C GLY A 255 -17.59 -3.00 14.47
N LYS A 256 -16.68 -2.63 13.55
CA LYS A 256 -16.51 -1.25 13.05
C LYS A 256 -16.14 -1.18 11.56
N PHE A 257 -16.41 -0.04 10.93
CA PHE A 257 -16.04 0.18 9.53
C PHE A 257 -14.52 0.20 9.35
N GLY A 258 -14.05 -0.62 8.41
CA GLY A 258 -12.63 -0.75 8.10
C GLY A 258 -11.86 -1.63 9.08
N GLU A 259 -12.55 -2.27 10.04
CA GLU A 259 -11.96 -3.26 10.95
C GLU A 259 -11.40 -4.46 10.18
N GLU A 260 -10.26 -4.93 10.68
CA GLU A 260 -9.59 -6.13 10.22
C GLU A 260 -9.33 -7.03 11.43
N ASP A 261 -9.88 -8.23 11.39
CA ASP A 261 -9.62 -9.28 12.36
C ASP A 261 -8.40 -10.08 11.92
N LEU A 262 -7.45 -10.27 12.84
CA LEU A 262 -6.24 -11.06 12.60
C LEU A 262 -6.30 -12.37 13.36
N PHE A 263 -5.97 -13.45 12.67
CA PHE A 263 -5.87 -14.78 13.23
C PHE A 263 -4.50 -15.41 12.93
N ARG A 264 -4.09 -16.37 13.74
CA ARG A 264 -2.93 -17.23 13.46
C ARG A 264 -3.25 -18.70 13.65
N PHE A 265 -2.55 -19.56 12.94
CA PHE A 265 -2.53 -21.00 13.21
C PHE A 265 -1.20 -21.61 12.82
N THR A 266 -0.86 -22.74 13.43
CA THR A 266 0.35 -23.51 13.08
C THR A 266 -0.02 -24.69 12.19
N ALA A 267 0.60 -24.79 11.01
CA ALA A 267 0.56 -26.00 10.20
C ALA A 267 1.67 -26.95 10.69
N ALA A 268 1.33 -27.91 11.54
CA ALA A 268 2.33 -28.83 12.10
C ALA A 268 2.89 -29.86 11.08
N ARG A 269 2.27 -29.99 9.89
CA ARG A 269 2.68 -30.94 8.84
C ARG A 269 2.33 -30.39 7.47
N SER A 270 3.18 -30.65 6.50
CA SER A 270 2.86 -30.35 5.10
C SER A 270 1.56 -31.05 4.65
N GLY A 271 0.76 -30.39 3.83
CA GLY A 271 -0.46 -30.95 3.25
C GLY A 271 -1.46 -29.90 2.81
N ARG A 272 -2.66 -30.33 2.41
CA ARG A 272 -3.72 -29.43 1.98
C ARG A 272 -4.50 -28.89 3.17
N TYR A 273 -4.59 -27.57 3.26
CA TYR A 273 -5.34 -26.86 4.30
C TYR A 273 -6.53 -26.13 3.69
N VAL A 274 -7.60 -26.00 4.48
CA VAL A 274 -8.77 -25.22 4.14
C VAL A 274 -9.03 -24.25 5.30
N VAL A 275 -9.03 -22.96 4.98
CA VAL A 275 -9.54 -21.89 5.83
C VAL A 275 -10.86 -21.44 5.21
N ASP A 276 -11.94 -21.44 5.99
CA ASP A 276 -13.25 -20.99 5.50
C ASP A 276 -14.00 -20.13 6.54
N THR A 277 -14.67 -19.08 6.07
CA THR A 277 -15.60 -18.30 6.87
C THR A 277 -17.05 -18.75 6.65
N ARG A 278 -17.93 -18.44 7.62
CA ARG A 278 -19.39 -18.60 7.52
C ARG A 278 -20.08 -17.52 8.31
N GLY A 279 -21.22 -17.05 7.82
CA GLY A 279 -22.08 -16.10 8.51
C GLY A 279 -22.85 -15.24 7.51
N PRO A 280 -23.67 -14.31 8.01
CA PRO A 280 -24.42 -13.36 7.18
C PRO A 280 -23.55 -12.24 6.59
N THR A 281 -22.30 -12.13 7.01
CA THR A 281 -21.41 -11.01 6.65
C THR A 281 -20.58 -11.37 5.43
N ASP A 282 -20.56 -10.47 4.46
CA ASP A 282 -19.71 -10.55 3.27
C ASP A 282 -18.26 -10.15 3.63
N VAL A 283 -17.37 -11.13 3.61
CA VAL A 283 -16.00 -10.99 4.13
C VAL A 283 -14.96 -11.36 3.08
N VAL A 284 -13.86 -10.60 3.07
CA VAL A 284 -12.65 -10.92 2.29
C VAL A 284 -11.61 -11.49 3.23
N MET A 285 -10.94 -12.55 2.77
CA MET A 285 -9.89 -13.25 3.49
C MET A 285 -8.57 -13.19 2.74
N LYS A 286 -7.49 -12.88 3.46
CA LYS A 286 -6.12 -13.09 3.00
C LYS A 286 -5.39 -14.08 3.91
N LEU A 287 -4.62 -14.98 3.31
CA LEU A 287 -3.76 -15.93 4.01
C LEU A 287 -2.29 -15.55 3.77
N PHE A 288 -1.50 -15.57 4.84
CA PHE A 288 -0.09 -15.22 4.84
C PHE A 288 0.77 -16.32 5.49
N GLY A 289 2.03 -16.42 5.06
CA GLY A 289 3.04 -17.28 5.66
C GLY A 289 3.92 -18.01 4.63
N PRO A 290 4.63 -19.07 5.07
CA PRO A 290 4.88 -19.40 6.48
C PRO A 290 5.73 -18.32 7.17
N ASP A 291 5.57 -18.19 8.49
CA ASP A 291 6.36 -17.38 9.42
C ASP A 291 6.50 -15.90 9.03
N SER A 292 5.56 -15.41 8.23
CA SER A 292 5.54 -14.05 7.69
C SER A 292 4.13 -13.50 7.64
N GLN A 293 3.90 -12.37 8.31
CA GLN A 293 2.64 -11.63 8.26
C GLN A 293 2.46 -10.84 6.95
N THR A 294 3.48 -10.81 6.10
CA THR A 294 3.51 -9.99 4.88
C THR A 294 3.53 -10.82 3.61
N ALA A 295 3.98 -12.08 3.68
CA ALA A 295 4.02 -12.99 2.53
C ALA A 295 2.61 -13.54 2.22
N VAL A 296 1.89 -12.89 1.30
CA VAL A 296 0.56 -13.34 0.85
C VAL A 296 0.68 -14.65 0.09
N ILE A 297 -0.08 -15.66 0.51
CA ILE A 297 -0.22 -16.95 -0.16
C ILE A 297 -1.44 -16.95 -1.08
N ALA A 298 -2.56 -16.44 -0.58
CA ALA A 298 -3.84 -16.44 -1.28
C ALA A 298 -4.79 -15.38 -0.72
N GLU A 299 -5.73 -14.94 -1.54
CA GLU A 299 -6.83 -14.05 -1.21
C GLU A 299 -8.11 -14.62 -1.82
N ASP A 300 -9.22 -14.52 -1.10
CA ASP A 300 -10.53 -14.98 -1.55
C ASP A 300 -11.65 -14.19 -0.85
N ASP A 301 -12.77 -13.95 -1.53
CA ASP A 301 -13.94 -13.22 -1.04
C ASP A 301 -15.24 -14.05 -1.08
N ASP A 302 -15.48 -14.85 -2.13
CA ASP A 302 -16.77 -15.51 -2.33
C ASP A 302 -16.73 -17.02 -2.67
N SER A 303 -15.56 -17.68 -2.66
CA SER A 303 -15.46 -19.11 -3.04
C SER A 303 -16.02 -20.10 -1.98
N GLY A 304 -16.55 -19.60 -0.87
CA GLY A 304 -17.13 -20.36 0.22
C GLY A 304 -18.64 -20.56 0.10
N VAL A 305 -19.34 -20.55 1.25
CA VAL A 305 -20.81 -20.68 1.27
C VAL A 305 -21.41 -19.28 1.27
N ASP A 306 -22.33 -19.02 0.34
CA ASP A 306 -22.93 -17.70 0.13
C ASP A 306 -21.85 -16.65 -0.21
N THR A 307 -21.75 -15.56 0.54
CA THR A 307 -20.75 -14.48 0.35
C THR A 307 -19.54 -14.63 1.27
N ASN A 308 -19.17 -15.85 1.62
CA ASN A 308 -18.06 -16.10 2.55
C ASN A 308 -16.83 -16.60 1.80
N ALA A 309 -15.66 -16.18 2.26
CA ALA A 309 -14.38 -16.61 1.72
C ALA A 309 -14.00 -18.06 2.08
N ARG A 310 -13.29 -18.72 1.16
CA ARG A 310 -12.68 -20.05 1.33
C ARG A 310 -11.37 -20.16 0.56
N ILE A 311 -10.27 -20.32 1.29
CA ILE A 311 -8.94 -20.61 0.72
C ILE A 311 -8.62 -22.09 0.94
N ALA A 312 -8.24 -22.80 -0.13
CA ALA A 312 -7.85 -24.21 -0.10
C ALA A 312 -6.52 -24.46 -0.82
N VAL A 313 -5.42 -24.47 -0.07
CA VAL A 313 -4.04 -24.43 -0.58
C VAL A 313 -3.16 -25.49 0.11
N ASP A 314 -2.11 -25.93 -0.58
CA ASP A 314 -1.08 -26.79 0.00
C ASP A 314 -0.08 -25.93 0.80
N LEU A 315 0.07 -26.24 2.08
CA LEU A 315 0.95 -25.53 3.01
C LEU A 315 2.07 -26.47 3.48
N ILE A 316 3.25 -25.90 3.73
CA ILE A 316 4.35 -26.57 4.42
C ILE A 316 4.26 -26.32 5.94
N GLU A 317 5.16 -26.91 6.72
CA GLU A 317 5.21 -26.63 8.15
C GLU A 317 5.58 -25.15 8.43
N GLY A 318 4.93 -24.55 9.43
CA GLY A 318 5.17 -23.15 9.82
C GLY A 318 3.97 -22.47 10.49
N GLU A 319 4.17 -21.23 10.89
CA GLU A 319 3.11 -20.34 11.38
C GLU A 319 2.45 -19.58 10.21
N TYR A 320 1.13 -19.45 10.23
CA TYR A 320 0.35 -18.79 9.19
C TYR A 320 -0.61 -17.78 9.82
N PHE A 321 -0.88 -16.71 9.08
CA PHE A 321 -1.73 -15.61 9.51
C PHE A 321 -2.91 -15.46 8.57
N VAL A 322 -4.09 -15.12 9.11
CA VAL A 322 -5.29 -14.86 8.33
C VAL A 322 -5.80 -13.47 8.68
N GLN A 323 -6.00 -12.64 7.68
CA GLN A 323 -6.67 -11.35 7.81
C GLN A 323 -8.09 -11.49 7.27
N ILE A 324 -9.07 -11.11 8.07
CA ILE A 324 -10.47 -11.02 7.67
C ILE A 324 -10.91 -9.57 7.76
N ARG A 325 -11.58 -9.09 6.73
CA ARG A 325 -12.25 -7.77 6.73
C ARG A 325 -13.60 -7.89 6.06
N HIS A 326 -14.48 -6.92 6.31
CA HIS A 326 -15.69 -6.80 5.51
C HIS A 326 -15.34 -6.43 4.05
N TRP A 327 -16.14 -6.92 3.09
CA TRP A 327 -16.04 -6.55 1.67
C TRP A 327 -16.08 -5.03 1.48
N ASN A 328 -17.16 -4.40 1.94
CA ASN A 328 -17.29 -2.94 2.04
C ASN A 328 -16.62 -2.37 3.30
N ARG A 329 -15.41 -1.79 3.15
CA ARG A 329 -14.66 -1.17 4.26
C ARG A 329 -15.27 0.14 4.78
N ASP A 330 -16.15 0.78 4.02
CA ASP A 330 -16.70 2.10 4.37
C ASP A 330 -17.93 2.03 5.27
N SER A 331 -18.66 0.92 5.23
CA SER A 331 -19.98 0.82 5.87
C SER A 331 -20.34 -0.58 6.34
N GLY A 332 -19.47 -1.57 6.09
CA GLY A 332 -19.71 -2.96 6.43
C GLY A 332 -19.32 -3.29 7.87
N MET A 333 -20.23 -3.97 8.56
CA MET A 333 -20.04 -4.57 9.89
C MET A 333 -20.87 -5.85 9.95
N GLY A 334 -20.48 -6.78 10.80
CA GLY A 334 -21.29 -7.97 11.03
C GLY A 334 -20.53 -9.14 11.61
N ASN A 335 -21.30 -10.12 12.07
CA ASN A 335 -20.77 -11.33 12.68
C ASN A 335 -20.43 -12.38 11.63
N TYR A 336 -19.38 -13.13 11.88
CA TYR A 336 -19.01 -14.30 11.09
C TYR A 336 -18.36 -15.34 12.01
N SER A 337 -17.93 -16.44 11.43
CA SER A 337 -17.11 -17.43 12.10
C SER A 337 -16.04 -17.92 11.15
N ILE A 338 -14.90 -18.31 11.68
CA ILE A 338 -13.76 -18.83 10.92
C ILE A 338 -13.38 -20.23 11.43
N ARG A 339 -12.84 -21.06 10.53
CA ARG A 339 -12.24 -22.33 10.89
C ARG A 339 -11.11 -22.67 9.93
N VAL A 340 -10.07 -23.29 10.46
CA VAL A 340 -9.00 -23.92 9.69
C VAL A 340 -9.00 -25.43 9.91
N ARG A 341 -8.80 -26.20 8.85
CA ARG A 341 -8.65 -27.66 8.90
C ARG A 341 -7.62 -28.15 7.90
N ARG A 342 -6.95 -29.24 8.22
CA ARG A 342 -6.17 -30.03 7.26
C ARG A 342 -7.07 -31.08 6.62
N MET A 343 -6.89 -31.32 5.32
CA MET A 343 -7.60 -32.33 4.55
C MET A 343 -6.89 -33.69 4.58
#